data_AF-A0A2V2WGZ6-F1
#
_entry.id   AF-A0A2V2WGZ6-F1
#
_cell.length_a   1.000
_cell.length_b   1.000
_cell.length_c   1.000
_cell.angle_alpha   90.00
_cell.angle_beta   90.00
_cell.angle_gamma   90.00
#
_symmetry.space_group_name_H-M   'P 1'
#
loop_
_entity.id
_entity.type
_entity.pdbx_description
1 polymer ?
#
loop_
_entity_poly.entity_id
_entity_poly.type
_entity_poly.pdbx_seq_one_letter_code
_entity_poly.pdbx_strand_id
1 'polypeptide(L)'
;MEVNLPLAPVSALELLIKNDSKLRRMFSTTAVAGTQCEVCGWALPMEEAYPSYSETLQEEPAVITLQPGKRAPIHLTQTVLMQQYRSTWISEEHVCTGEQLARHHPKWAMTATKSRKFDDAVALEFGHWDKQAMGVEEVPFVILLPHQNGTAEYGLVGLVATNTPNLSSPTYQALYIRTRSGS
;
A
#
# COMPACT_ATOMS: atom_id res chain seq x y z
N MET A 1 1.41 38.79 1.42
CA MET A 1 0.34 38.08 0.70
C MET A 1 0.71 36.61 0.72
N GLU A 2 0.12 35.82 1.62
CA GLU A 2 0.33 34.36 1.61
C GLU A 2 -0.28 33.83 0.32
N VAL A 3 0.58 33.38 -0.59
CA VAL A 3 0.16 32.63 -1.75
C VAL A 3 -0.27 31.27 -1.22
N ASN A 4 -1.57 31.08 -0.99
CA ASN A 4 -2.16 29.76 -0.77
C ASN A 4 -1.92 28.96 -2.06
N LEU A 5 -0.81 28.22 -2.09
CA LEU A 5 -0.53 27.26 -3.15
C LEU A 5 -1.66 26.23 -3.17
N PRO A 6 -2.15 25.80 -4.34
CA PRO A 6 -3.11 24.72 -4.41
C PRO A 6 -2.49 23.48 -3.76
N LEU A 7 -3.12 23.02 -2.69
CA LEU A 7 -2.71 21.81 -1.99
C LEU A 7 -2.80 20.63 -2.97
N ALA A 8 -1.76 19.79 -3.02
CA ALA A 8 -1.80 18.59 -3.84
C ALA A 8 -3.01 17.72 -3.42
N PRO A 9 -3.69 17.04 -4.35
CA PRO A 9 -4.90 16.27 -4.04
C PRO A 9 -4.70 15.27 -2.90
N VAL A 10 -3.54 14.61 -2.84
CA VAL A 10 -3.23 13.66 -1.75
C VAL A 10 -3.14 14.37 -0.41
N SER A 11 -2.47 15.51 -0.34
CA SER A 11 -2.33 16.28 0.91
C SER A 11 -3.68 16.85 1.38
N ALA A 12 -4.57 17.20 0.45
CA ALA A 12 -5.94 17.58 0.78
C ALA A 12 -6.74 16.40 1.36
N LEU A 13 -6.60 15.22 0.75
CA LEU A 13 -7.22 13.98 1.25
C LEU A 13 -6.70 13.62 2.64
N GLU A 14 -5.38 13.65 2.87
CA GLU A 14 -4.76 13.39 4.17
C GLU A 14 -5.29 14.34 5.26
N LEU A 15 -5.44 15.62 4.94
CA LEU A 15 -6.02 16.61 5.86
C LEU A 15 -7.49 16.28 6.19
N LEU A 16 -8.28 15.85 5.21
CA LEU A 16 -9.66 15.42 5.42
C LEU A 16 -9.73 14.17 6.30
N ILE A 17 -8.90 13.17 6.02
CA ILE A 17 -8.80 11.93 6.80
C ILE A 17 -8.39 12.23 8.25
N LYS A 18 -7.45 13.17 8.45
CA LYS A 18 -7.03 13.60 9.78
C LYS A 18 -8.17 14.22 10.57
N ASN A 19 -9.10 14.92 9.91
CA ASN A 19 -10.16 15.68 10.58
C ASN A 19 -11.51 14.95 10.67
N ASP A 20 -11.75 13.89 9.90
CA ASP A 20 -13.00 13.13 9.89
C ASP A 20 -12.79 11.68 10.34
N SER A 21 -13.47 11.27 11.43
CA SER A 21 -13.32 9.94 12.01
C SER A 21 -13.85 8.80 11.13
N LYS A 22 -14.85 9.06 10.28
CA LYS A 22 -15.36 8.07 9.33
C LYS A 22 -14.35 7.86 8.22
N LEU A 23 -13.80 8.95 7.66
CA LEU A 23 -12.73 8.85 6.66
C LEU A 23 -11.48 8.17 7.25
N ARG A 24 -11.11 8.48 8.49
CA ARG A 24 -10.00 7.80 9.19
C ARG A 24 -10.21 6.31 9.31
N ARG A 25 -11.42 5.87 9.63
CA ARG A 25 -11.74 4.43 9.68
C ARG A 25 -11.66 3.81 8.28
N MET A 26 -12.27 4.44 7.28
CA MET A 26 -12.29 3.91 5.91
C MET A 26 -10.89 3.78 5.30
N PHE A 27 -10.03 4.77 5.50
CA PHE A 27 -8.64 4.79 5.01
C PHE A 27 -7.66 4.24 6.05
N SER A 28 -8.10 3.38 6.96
CA SER A 28 -7.21 2.81 7.97
C SER A 28 -6.30 1.74 7.36
N THR A 29 -5.09 1.62 7.92
CA THR A 29 -4.18 0.53 7.56
C THR A 29 -3.64 -0.17 8.78
N THR A 30 -3.36 -1.45 8.62
CA THR A 30 -2.79 -2.28 9.69
C THR A 30 -1.49 -2.87 9.18
N ALA A 31 -0.40 -2.63 9.90
CA ALA A 31 0.86 -3.30 9.61
C ALA A 31 0.84 -4.71 10.21
N VAL A 32 1.25 -5.68 9.40
CA VAL A 32 1.33 -7.08 9.79
C VAL A 32 2.67 -7.62 9.38
N ALA A 33 3.34 -8.28 10.32
CA ALA A 33 4.64 -8.86 10.10
C ALA A 33 4.66 -10.34 10.51
N GLY A 34 5.48 -11.13 9.84
CA GLY A 34 5.64 -12.55 10.13
C GLY A 34 6.96 -13.08 9.58
N THR A 35 7.49 -14.11 10.22
CA THR A 35 8.76 -14.74 9.84
C THR A 35 8.52 -16.21 9.56
N GLN A 36 8.89 -16.68 8.37
CA GLN A 36 8.63 -18.06 7.93
C GLN A 36 9.85 -18.73 7.30
N CYS A 37 9.97 -20.04 7.46
CA CYS A 37 10.90 -20.86 6.73
C CYS A 37 10.33 -21.19 5.36
N GLU A 38 11.02 -20.82 4.29
CA GLU A 38 10.58 -21.10 2.92
C GLU A 38 10.72 -22.58 2.52
N VAL A 39 11.49 -23.37 3.28
CA VAL A 39 11.72 -24.79 2.98
C VAL A 39 10.60 -25.69 3.55
N CYS A 40 10.29 -25.54 4.84
CA CYS A 40 9.29 -26.38 5.51
C CYS A 40 7.95 -25.68 5.74
N GLY A 41 7.85 -24.37 5.48
CA GLY A 41 6.65 -23.57 5.69
C GLY A 41 6.36 -23.26 7.16
N TRP A 42 7.25 -23.64 8.09
CA TRP A 42 7.09 -23.31 9.50
C TRP A 42 7.20 -21.79 9.69
N ALA A 43 6.18 -21.19 10.28
CA ALA A 43 6.17 -19.78 10.66
C ALA A 43 6.42 -19.66 12.17
N LEU A 44 7.22 -18.67 12.55
CA LEU A 44 7.39 -18.32 13.96
C LEU A 44 6.05 -17.85 14.54
N PRO A 45 5.72 -18.25 15.78
CA PRO A 45 4.63 -17.65 16.52
C PRO A 45 4.78 -16.12 16.53
N MET A 46 3.65 -15.39 16.47
CA MET A 46 3.64 -13.94 16.34
C MET A 46 4.46 -13.24 17.46
N GLU A 47 4.36 -13.78 18.68
CA GLU A 47 5.06 -13.31 19.88
C GLU A 47 6.59 -13.47 19.79
N GLU A 48 7.06 -14.48 19.08
CA GLU A 48 8.49 -14.77 18.88
C GLU A 48 9.04 -14.05 17.64
N ALA A 49 8.26 -14.01 16.57
CA ALA A 49 8.63 -13.33 15.33
C ALA A 49 8.80 -11.82 15.54
N TYR A 50 7.94 -11.22 16.37
CA TYR A 50 7.97 -9.80 16.69
C TYR A 50 7.42 -9.53 18.11
N PRO A 51 8.29 -9.52 19.15
CA PRO A 51 7.89 -9.40 20.56
C PRO A 51 7.14 -8.10 20.92
N SER A 52 7.18 -7.08 20.05
CA SER A 52 6.53 -5.78 20.21
C SER A 52 5.32 -5.56 19.29
N TYR A 53 4.91 -6.56 18.51
CA TYR A 53 3.94 -6.40 17.43
C TYR A 53 2.60 -7.05 17.78
N SER A 54 1.69 -6.23 18.33
CA SER A 54 0.27 -6.39 18.02
C SER A 54 0.06 -5.93 16.57
N GLU A 55 -0.93 -6.48 15.85
CA GLU A 55 -1.40 -5.86 14.60
C GLU A 55 -1.60 -4.35 14.87
N THR A 56 -0.69 -3.53 14.36
CA THR A 56 -0.62 -2.13 14.80
C THR A 56 -1.36 -1.31 13.77
N LEU A 57 -2.49 -0.71 14.20
CA LEU A 57 -3.15 0.32 13.43
C LEU A 57 -2.11 1.42 13.13
N GLN A 58 -1.91 1.72 11.85
CA GLN A 58 -1.01 2.78 11.44
C GLN A 58 -1.71 4.13 11.61
N GLU A 59 -0.93 5.14 12.00
CA GLU A 59 -1.41 6.52 12.05
C GLU A 59 -1.55 7.12 10.65
N GLU A 60 -0.75 6.63 9.70
CA GLU A 60 -0.75 7.06 8.31
C GLU A 60 -1.97 6.51 7.56
N PRO A 61 -2.63 7.34 6.73
CA PRO A 61 -3.76 6.90 5.93
C PRO A 61 -3.34 5.90 4.85
N ALA A 62 -4.33 5.16 4.34
CA ALA A 62 -4.21 4.24 3.22
C ALA A 62 -3.90 4.94 1.88
N VAL A 63 -2.69 5.48 1.76
CA VAL A 63 -2.16 6.10 0.54
C VAL A 63 -1.00 5.25 0.03
N ILE A 64 -1.12 4.79 -1.22
CA ILE A 64 -0.07 4.08 -1.94
C ILE A 64 0.51 5.04 -2.99
N THR A 65 1.71 5.52 -2.73
CA THR A 65 2.44 6.36 -3.67
C THR A 65 3.28 5.49 -4.61
N LEU A 66 3.04 5.64 -5.91
CA LEU A 66 3.74 4.93 -6.98
C LEU A 66 4.70 5.88 -7.67
N GLN A 67 5.99 5.69 -7.47
CA GLN A 67 7.01 6.53 -8.10
C GLN A 67 7.38 5.99 -9.49
N PRO A 68 7.46 6.86 -10.52
CA PRO A 68 7.90 6.43 -11.84
C PRO A 68 9.39 6.09 -11.83
N GLY A 69 9.76 4.90 -12.32
CA GLY A 69 11.17 4.48 -12.41
C GLY A 69 11.94 5.07 -13.59
N LYS A 70 11.24 5.74 -14.51
CA LYS A 70 11.78 6.44 -15.68
C LYS A 70 10.85 7.58 -16.06
N ARG A 71 11.28 8.46 -16.98
CA ARG A 71 10.43 9.51 -17.55
C ARG A 71 9.37 8.94 -18.52
N ALA A 72 8.42 8.18 -17.97
CA ALA A 72 7.27 7.63 -18.68
C ALA A 72 6.10 7.39 -17.70
N PRO A 73 4.85 7.32 -18.20
CA PRO A 73 3.71 6.91 -17.39
C PRO A 73 3.94 5.54 -16.72
N ILE A 74 3.33 5.37 -15.54
CA ILE A 74 3.43 4.13 -14.78
C ILE A 74 2.51 3.09 -15.42
N HIS A 75 3.06 1.92 -15.72
CA HIS A 75 2.28 0.74 -16.07
C HIS A 75 1.86 0.03 -14.78
N LEU A 76 0.58 0.17 -14.42
CA LEU A 76 0.09 -0.34 -13.14
C LEU A 76 -0.10 -1.86 -13.20
N THR A 77 0.70 -2.58 -12.42
CA THR A 77 0.62 -4.04 -12.29
C THR A 77 0.52 -4.43 -10.83
N GLN A 78 0.03 -5.65 -10.56
CA GLN A 78 -0.02 -6.18 -9.20
C GLN A 78 1.37 -6.21 -8.54
N THR A 79 2.42 -6.49 -9.32
CA THR A 79 3.80 -6.50 -8.83
C THR A 79 4.23 -5.12 -8.33
N VAL A 80 3.92 -4.07 -9.09
CA VAL A 80 4.25 -2.68 -8.74
C VAL A 80 3.50 -2.22 -7.49
N LEU A 81 2.22 -2.59 -7.35
CA LEU A 81 1.43 -2.34 -6.14
C LEU A 81 2.01 -3.09 -4.93
N MET A 82 2.32 -4.38 -5.09
CA MET A 82 2.82 -5.24 -4.02
C MET A 82 4.11 -4.71 -3.39
N GLN A 83 5.01 -4.15 -4.21
CA GLN A 83 6.25 -3.54 -3.74
C GLN A 83 6.03 -2.35 -2.79
N GLN A 84 4.86 -1.68 -2.85
CA GLN A 84 4.58 -0.55 -1.97
C GLN A 84 4.10 -0.98 -0.58
N TYR A 85 3.40 -2.10 -0.48
CA TYR A 85 2.78 -2.51 0.78
C TYR A 85 3.41 -3.75 1.39
N ARG A 86 4.34 -4.44 0.70
CA ARG A 86 5.00 -5.64 1.19
C ARG A 86 6.51 -5.57 0.99
N SER A 87 7.24 -5.83 2.06
CA SER A 87 8.69 -5.97 2.07
C SER A 87 9.07 -7.32 2.67
N THR A 88 10.06 -7.97 2.08
CA THR A 88 10.59 -9.26 2.55
C THR A 88 12.10 -9.18 2.66
N TRP A 89 12.67 -9.72 3.73
CA TRP A 89 14.11 -9.78 3.94
C TRP A 89 14.48 -11.06 4.70
N ILE A 90 15.75 -11.44 4.61
CA ILE A 90 16.27 -12.56 5.39
C ILE A 90 16.38 -12.10 6.85
N SER A 91 15.78 -12.84 7.78
CA SER A 91 15.89 -12.59 9.21
C SER A 91 17.29 -13.00 9.69
N GLU A 92 18.03 -12.05 10.25
CA GLU A 92 19.36 -12.32 10.83
C GLU A 92 19.26 -13.06 12.18
N GLU A 93 18.10 -12.97 12.85
CA GLU A 93 17.87 -13.48 14.20
C GLU A 93 17.30 -14.91 14.20
N HIS A 94 16.63 -15.32 13.11
CA HIS A 94 15.83 -16.54 13.11
C HIS A 94 16.30 -17.56 12.06
N VAL A 95 16.59 -18.77 12.54
CA VAL A 95 17.04 -19.90 11.72
C VAL A 95 16.17 -21.11 12.01
N CYS A 96 15.61 -21.71 10.96
CA CYS A 96 14.84 -22.94 11.07
C CYS A 96 15.75 -24.16 10.95
N THR A 97 15.63 -25.10 11.90
CA THR A 97 16.34 -26.38 11.91
C THR A 97 15.53 -27.52 11.27
N GLY A 98 14.24 -27.30 11.00
CA GLY A 98 13.31 -28.29 10.46
C GLY A 98 12.63 -29.18 11.52
N GLU A 99 13.11 -29.14 12.76
CA GLU A 99 12.61 -29.94 13.88
C GLU A 99 11.15 -29.61 14.22
N GLN A 100 10.73 -28.35 14.02
CA GLN A 100 9.40 -27.86 14.39
C GLN A 100 8.25 -28.52 13.63
N LEU A 101 8.50 -29.00 12.41
CA LEU A 101 7.54 -29.75 11.59
C LEU A 101 8.02 -31.16 11.25
N ALA A 102 9.01 -31.68 12.00
CA ALA A 102 9.66 -32.96 11.73
C ALA A 102 10.13 -33.13 10.26
N ARG A 103 10.63 -32.04 9.67
CA ARG A 103 11.17 -32.01 8.31
C ARG A 103 12.69 -32.06 8.35
N HIS A 104 13.29 -32.84 7.45
CA HIS A 104 14.75 -32.92 7.33
C HIS A 104 15.22 -31.92 6.27
N HIS A 105 15.81 -30.81 6.72
CA HIS A 105 16.54 -29.89 5.85
C HIS A 105 17.72 -29.27 6.60
N PRO A 106 18.79 -28.81 5.90
CA PRO A 106 19.85 -28.03 6.54
C PRO A 106 19.30 -26.79 7.21
N LYS A 107 20.04 -26.25 8.20
CA LYS A 107 19.69 -24.97 8.84
C LYS A 107 19.42 -23.91 7.78
N TRP A 108 18.27 -23.25 7.87
CA TRP A 108 17.80 -22.30 6.86
C TRP A 108 17.47 -20.96 7.52
N ALA A 109 18.05 -19.87 7.01
CA ALA A 109 17.70 -18.52 7.46
C ALA A 109 16.25 -18.23 7.10
N MET A 110 15.46 -17.79 8.08
CA MET A 110 14.03 -17.55 7.85
C MET A 110 13.80 -16.23 7.12
N THR A 111 12.70 -16.14 6.36
CA THR A 111 12.30 -14.91 5.67
C THR A 111 11.32 -14.15 6.53
N ALA A 112 11.68 -12.93 6.91
CA ALA A 112 10.80 -11.95 7.53
C ALA A 112 10.03 -11.20 6.44
N THR A 113 8.73 -11.02 6.66
CA THR A 113 7.82 -10.25 5.80
C THR A 113 7.15 -9.19 6.64
N LYS A 114 7.16 -7.94 6.19
CA LYS A 114 6.27 -6.89 6.67
C LYS A 114 5.32 -6.50 5.55
N SER A 115 4.05 -6.37 5.89
CA SER A 115 2.98 -6.05 4.96
C SER A 115 2.04 -5.01 5.56
N ARG A 116 1.33 -4.27 4.71
CA ARG A 116 0.21 -3.41 5.08
C ARG A 116 -1.08 -4.03 4.56
N LYS A 117 -2.07 -4.14 5.44
CA LYS A 117 -3.46 -4.44 5.12
C LYS A 117 -4.23 -3.13 5.04
N PHE A 118 -5.18 -3.07 4.12
CA PHE A 118 -6.05 -1.91 3.92
C PHE A 118 -7.48 -2.26 4.32
N ASP A 119 -8.20 -1.27 4.86
CA ASP A 119 -9.62 -1.38 5.22
C ASP A 119 -10.49 -0.97 4.02
N ASP A 120 -11.60 -0.24 4.21
CA ASP A 120 -12.60 0.03 3.16
C ASP A 120 -12.11 0.83 1.93
N ALA A 121 -11.07 1.67 2.07
CA ALA A 121 -10.64 2.59 1.02
C ALA A 121 -9.14 2.81 0.95
N VAL A 122 -8.62 2.96 -0.27
CA VAL A 122 -7.20 3.23 -0.55
C VAL A 122 -7.10 4.29 -1.65
N ALA A 123 -6.20 5.26 -1.47
CA ALA A 123 -5.82 6.20 -2.51
C ALA A 123 -4.53 5.76 -3.20
N LEU A 124 -4.54 5.73 -4.53
CA LEU A 124 -3.33 5.60 -5.33
C LEU A 124 -2.85 6.98 -5.75
N GLU A 125 -1.63 7.33 -5.36
CA GLU A 125 -0.95 8.53 -5.83
C GLU A 125 0.09 8.14 -6.89
N PHE A 126 0.01 8.72 -8.08
CA PHE A 126 1.05 8.56 -9.09
C PHE A 126 2.04 9.72 -8.98
N GLY A 127 3.28 9.39 -8.64
CA GLY A 127 4.34 10.34 -8.36
C GLY A 127 4.87 11.07 -9.60
N HIS A 128 6.02 11.71 -9.40
CA HIS A 128 6.62 12.62 -10.35
C HIS A 128 7.96 12.11 -10.83
N TRP A 129 8.30 12.39 -12.09
CA TRP A 129 9.67 12.33 -12.57
C TRP A 129 10.21 13.76 -12.61
N ASP A 130 11.18 14.07 -11.74
CA ASP A 130 11.64 15.43 -11.46
C ASP A 130 10.46 16.37 -11.07
N LYS A 131 10.13 17.34 -11.93
CA LYS A 131 9.02 18.30 -11.73
C LYS A 131 7.79 17.97 -12.58
N GLN A 132 7.80 16.82 -13.25
CA GLN A 132 6.79 16.45 -14.23
C GLN A 132 5.94 15.29 -13.70
N ALA A 133 4.62 15.49 -13.65
CA ALA A 133 3.68 14.40 -13.37
C ALA A 133 3.72 13.38 -14.51
N MET A 134 3.99 12.11 -14.18
CA MET A 134 4.04 11.03 -15.18
C MET A 134 2.69 10.34 -15.36
N GLY A 135 1.87 10.31 -14.30
CA GLY A 135 0.57 9.65 -14.32
C GLY A 135 0.66 8.14 -14.50
N VAL A 136 -0.42 7.55 -15.01
CA VAL A 136 -0.57 6.12 -15.26
C VAL A 136 -1.00 5.90 -16.70
N GLU A 137 -0.55 4.81 -17.31
CA GLU A 137 -0.89 4.46 -18.69
C GLU A 137 -2.38 4.10 -18.83
N GLU A 138 -2.91 3.34 -17.89
CA GLU A 138 -4.32 2.94 -17.82
C GLU A 138 -4.79 2.97 -16.35
N VAL A 139 -6.00 3.50 -16.13
CA VAL A 139 -6.62 3.51 -14.79
C VAL A 139 -7.47 2.24 -14.66
N PRO A 140 -7.09 1.27 -13.83
CA PRO A 140 -7.89 0.06 -13.64
C PRO A 140 -9.18 0.37 -12.89
N PHE A 141 -10.28 -0.26 -13.29
CA PHE A 141 -11.55 -0.18 -12.57
C PHE A 141 -11.56 -1.01 -11.29
N VAL A 142 -10.74 -2.05 -11.22
CA VAL A 142 -10.60 -2.94 -10.07
C VAL A 142 -9.13 -3.25 -9.86
N ILE A 143 -8.67 -3.19 -8.61
CA ILE A 143 -7.36 -3.67 -8.18
C ILE A 143 -7.51 -4.68 -7.06
N LEU A 144 -6.49 -5.50 -6.87
CA LEU A 144 -6.43 -6.48 -5.79
C LEU A 144 -5.46 -5.99 -4.72
N LEU A 145 -5.94 -5.80 -3.50
CA LEU A 145 -5.09 -5.41 -2.36
C LEU A 145 -5.27 -6.37 -1.19
N PRO A 146 -4.27 -6.49 -0.31
CA PRO A 146 -4.39 -7.30 0.90
C PRO A 146 -5.51 -6.78 1.79
N HIS A 147 -6.35 -7.71 2.24
CA HIS A 147 -7.44 -7.43 3.16
C HIS A 147 -7.58 -8.62 4.12
N GLN A 148 -7.53 -8.34 5.43
CA GLN A 148 -7.53 -9.35 6.48
C GLN A 148 -6.52 -10.49 6.18
N ASN A 149 -6.98 -11.75 6.06
CA ASN A 149 -6.12 -12.92 5.84
C ASN A 149 -5.99 -13.31 4.35
N GLY A 150 -6.36 -12.42 3.43
CA GLY A 150 -6.33 -12.71 2.00
C GLY A 150 -6.22 -11.45 1.15
N THR A 151 -6.98 -11.44 0.06
CA THR A 151 -6.98 -10.36 -0.92
C THR A 151 -8.44 -9.96 -1.17
N ALA A 152 -8.68 -8.66 -1.31
CA ALA A 152 -9.99 -8.13 -1.69
C ALA A 152 -9.90 -7.32 -2.98
N GLU A 153 -11.02 -7.25 -3.69
CA GLU A 153 -11.22 -6.38 -4.84
C GLU A 153 -11.58 -4.98 -4.39
N TYR A 154 -10.85 -3.99 -4.90
CA TYR A 154 -11.10 -2.56 -4.67
C TYR A 154 -11.56 -1.93 -5.97
N GLY A 155 -12.83 -1.52 -6.01
CA GLY A 155 -13.42 -0.83 -7.15
C GLY A 155 -13.07 0.65 -7.17
N LEU A 156 -12.84 1.20 -8.36
CA LEU A 156 -12.57 2.62 -8.57
C LEU A 156 -13.84 3.46 -8.31
N VAL A 157 -13.80 4.30 -7.27
CA VAL A 157 -14.92 5.20 -6.88
C VAL A 157 -14.72 6.65 -7.29
N GLY A 158 -13.48 7.06 -7.57
CA GLY A 158 -13.17 8.42 -7.97
C GLY A 158 -11.76 8.56 -8.53
N LEU A 159 -11.55 9.61 -9.31
CA LEU A 159 -10.29 9.95 -9.96
C LEU A 159 -10.07 11.45 -9.84
N VAL A 160 -8.86 11.86 -9.45
CA VAL A 160 -8.40 13.24 -9.55
C VAL A 160 -7.27 13.27 -10.56
N ALA A 161 -7.46 14.02 -11.65
CA ALA A 161 -6.50 14.11 -12.75
C ALA A 161 -6.12 15.56 -13.00
N THR A 162 -4.93 15.78 -13.56
CA THR A 162 -4.50 17.08 -14.08
C THR A 162 -4.09 16.91 -15.54
N ASN A 163 -4.43 17.88 -16.38
CA ASN A 163 -3.92 17.96 -17.75
C ASN A 163 -2.66 18.84 -17.84
N THR A 164 -2.24 19.47 -16.75
CA THR A 164 -1.02 20.27 -16.68
C THR A 164 0.10 19.44 -16.05
N PRO A 165 1.13 19.06 -16.84
CA PRO A 165 2.22 18.23 -16.34
C PRO A 165 3.23 19.00 -15.46
N ASN A 166 3.16 20.34 -15.43
CA ASN A 166 3.99 21.20 -14.59
C ASN A 166 3.23 21.64 -13.34
N LEU A 167 3.80 21.32 -12.17
CA LEU A 167 3.22 21.57 -10.85
C LEU A 167 3.22 23.04 -10.40
N SER A 168 3.75 23.97 -11.19
CA SER A 168 3.77 25.39 -10.81
C SER A 168 2.39 26.05 -10.83
N SER A 169 1.41 25.49 -11.57
CA SER A 169 0.02 25.93 -11.54
C SER A 169 -0.91 24.79 -12.03
N PRO A 170 -1.12 23.75 -11.20
CA PRO A 170 -1.89 22.59 -11.62
C PRO A 170 -3.39 22.92 -11.63
N THR A 171 -4.09 22.45 -12.66
CA THR A 171 -5.57 22.46 -12.68
C THR A 171 -6.05 21.03 -12.52
N TYR A 172 -6.64 20.73 -11.36
CA TYR A 172 -7.17 19.40 -11.08
C TYR A 172 -8.64 19.30 -11.48
N GLN A 173 -8.99 18.18 -12.09
CA GLN A 173 -10.36 17.77 -12.38
C GLN A 173 -10.65 16.51 -11.56
N ALA A 174 -11.77 16.54 -10.83
CA ALA A 174 -12.25 15.39 -10.07
C ALA A 174 -13.43 14.75 -10.82
N LEU A 175 -13.36 13.44 -11.01
CA LEU A 175 -14.44 12.61 -11.52
C LEU A 175 -14.85 11.63 -10.44
N TYR A 176 -16.14 11.62 -10.10
CA TYR A 176 -16.73 10.61 -9.23
C TYR A 176 -17.36 9.51 -10.08
N ILE A 177 -17.00 8.26 -9.82
CA ILE A 177 -17.55 7.11 -10.52
C ILE A 177 -18.57 6.47 -9.60
N ARG A 178 -19.85 6.64 -9.97
CA ARG A 178 -20.94 6.02 -9.23
C ARG A 178 -20.90 4.51 -9.48
N THR A 179 -20.43 3.75 -8.50
CA THR A 179 -20.57 2.31 -8.52
C THR A 179 -22.07 2.00 -8.42
N ARG A 180 -22.61 1.23 -9.39
CA ARG A 180 -23.95 0.67 -9.23
C ARG A 180 -23.85 -0.31 -8.07
N SER A 181 -24.45 0.05 -6.94
CA SER A 181 -24.77 -0.90 -5.88
C SER A 181 -25.54 -2.05 -6.53
N GLY A 182 -24.95 -3.25 -6.54
CA GLY A 182 -25.66 -4.46 -6.95
C GLY A 182 -26.93 -4.60 -6.13
N SER A 183 -28.04 -4.79 -6.86
CA SER A 183 -29.36 -5.20 -6.38
C SER A 183 -29.35 -6.54 -5.68
#